data_AF-A0A376VCK2-F1
#
_entry.id   AF-A0A376VCK2-F1
#
_cell.length_a   1.000
_cell.length_b   1.000
_cell.length_c   1.000
_cell.angle_alpha   90.00
_cell.angle_beta   90.00
_cell.angle_gamma   90.00
#
_symmetry.space_group_name_H-M   'P 1'
#
loop_
_entity.id
_entity.type
_entity.pdbx_description
1 polymer ?
#
loop_
_entity_poly.entity_id
_entity_poly.type
_entity_poly.pdbx_seq_one_letter_code
_entity_poly.pdbx_strand_id
1 'polypeptide(L)'
;MQFVPVQRFIRALFASRLPPGVAYLFAGPLLVVEQLKRQLAIIHEAQRARGVPLDEGWYQRLRAMPALIIPLTHNALNDLAIRGAALDMRAFRIHNRRTTLWAPADSPLQRVARYTMILLMLTEFGAWIWLR
;
A
#
# COMPACT_ATOMS: atom_id res chain seq x y z
N MET A 1 1.14 12.58 -0.62
CA MET A 1 2.06 12.00 -1.63
C MET A 1 2.99 13.04 -2.28
N GLN A 2 2.98 14.32 -1.87
CA GLN A 2 3.71 15.40 -2.55
C GLN A 2 5.25 15.36 -2.40
N PHE A 3 5.81 14.67 -1.40
CA PHE A 3 7.26 14.69 -1.15
C PHE A 3 8.00 13.39 -1.49
N VAL A 4 7.30 12.24 -1.59
CA VAL A 4 7.91 10.95 -1.96
C VAL A 4 6.95 10.19 -2.88
N PRO A 5 7.38 9.82 -4.10
CA PRO A 5 6.58 8.99 -4.99
C PRO A 5 6.29 7.63 -4.36
N VAL A 6 5.07 7.13 -4.53
CA VAL A 6 4.64 5.81 -4.00
C VAL A 6 5.58 4.69 -4.47
N GLN A 7 6.07 4.77 -5.71
CA GLN A 7 7.05 3.82 -6.23
C GLN A 7 8.35 3.80 -5.44
N ARG A 8 8.83 4.96 -4.97
CA ARG A 8 10.05 5.06 -4.15
C ARG A 8 9.82 4.47 -2.77
N PHE A 9 8.63 4.65 -2.20
CA PHE A 9 8.24 4.01 -0.93
C PHE A 9 8.18 2.49 -1.05
N ILE A 10 7.53 1.96 -2.10
CA ILE A 10 7.48 0.52 -2.36
C ILE A 10 8.89 -0.07 -2.52
N ARG A 11 9.76 0.62 -3.28
CA ARG A 11 11.16 0.19 -3.44
C ARG A 11 11.93 0.20 -2.13
N ALA A 12 11.75 1.23 -1.30
CA ALA A 12 12.36 1.31 0.03
C ALA A 12 11.89 0.17 0.94
N LEU A 13 10.62 -0.21 0.85
CA LEU A 13 10.04 -1.29 1.62
C LEU A 13 10.62 -2.65 1.22
N PHE A 14 10.78 -2.91 -0.09
CA PHE A 14 11.46 -4.13 -0.57
C PHE A 14 12.97 -4.15 -0.29
N ALA A 15 13.62 -2.98 -0.21
CA ALA A 15 15.04 -2.84 0.13
C ALA A 15 15.29 -2.87 1.66
N SER A 16 14.24 -2.83 2.47
CA SER A 16 14.34 -2.91 3.91
C SER A 16 14.71 -4.32 4.39
N ARG A 17 15.00 -4.47 5.68
CA ARG A 17 15.28 -5.77 6.31
C ARG A 17 14.03 -6.62 6.55
N LEU A 18 12.86 -6.19 6.08
CA LEU A 18 11.61 -6.92 6.26
C LEU A 18 11.57 -8.19 5.39
N PRO A 19 10.94 -9.29 5.87
CA PRO A 19 10.67 -10.45 5.03
C PRO A 19 9.89 -10.05 3.77
N PRO A 20 10.18 -10.63 2.60
CA PRO A 20 9.55 -10.25 1.32
C PRO A 20 8.02 -10.31 1.34
N GLY A 21 7.43 -11.25 2.08
CA GLY A 21 5.98 -11.36 2.24
C GLY A 21 5.36 -10.17 2.98
N VAL A 22 6.02 -9.67 4.02
CA VAL A 22 5.56 -8.50 4.78
C VAL A 22 5.71 -7.22 3.95
N ALA A 23 6.84 -7.07 3.26
CA ALA A 23 7.04 -5.97 2.33
C ALA A 23 5.98 -5.98 1.21
N TYR A 24 5.64 -7.16 0.67
CA TYR A 24 4.58 -7.30 -0.31
C TYR A 24 3.19 -6.98 0.26
N LEU A 25 2.88 -7.38 1.50
CA LEU A 25 1.59 -7.10 2.12
C LEU A 25 1.31 -5.60 2.21
N PHE A 26 2.31 -4.80 2.62
CA PHE A 26 2.16 -3.35 2.70
C PHE A 26 2.27 -2.66 1.32
N ALA A 27 3.09 -3.16 0.40
CA ALA A 27 3.21 -2.62 -0.95
C ALA A 27 2.03 -2.98 -1.86
N GLY A 28 1.38 -4.12 -1.63
CA GLY A 28 0.37 -4.72 -2.48
C GLY A 28 -0.79 -3.76 -2.78
N PRO A 29 -1.49 -3.22 -1.77
CA PRO A 29 -2.57 -2.26 -1.99
C PRO A 29 -2.13 -1.04 -2.80
N LEU A 30 -0.92 -0.52 -2.52
CA LEU A 30 -0.35 0.63 -3.22
C LEU A 30 -0.01 0.34 -4.69
N LEU A 31 0.34 -0.91 -5.02
CA LEU A 31 0.60 -1.34 -6.39
C LEU A 31 -0.68 -1.46 -7.23
N VAL A 32 -1.80 -1.82 -6.60
CA VAL A 32 -3.07 -2.11 -7.30
C VAL A 32 -4.07 -0.95 -7.17
N VAL A 33 -3.79 0.09 -6.40
CA VAL A 33 -4.73 1.20 -6.13
C VAL A 33 -5.31 1.83 -7.40
N GLU A 34 -4.47 2.12 -8.40
CA GLU A 34 -4.92 2.73 -9.66
C GLU A 34 -5.77 1.78 -10.49
N GLN A 35 -5.53 0.47 -10.40
CA GLN A 35 -6.35 -0.53 -11.04
C GLN A 35 -7.71 -0.68 -10.35
N LEU A 36 -7.74 -0.70 -9.01
CA LEU A 36 -8.99 -0.75 -8.25
C LEU A 36 -9.86 0.48 -8.50
N LYS A 37 -9.26 1.68 -8.59
CA LYS A 37 -9.99 2.91 -8.97
C LYS A 37 -10.66 2.79 -10.34
N ARG A 38 -9.94 2.27 -11.34
CA ARG A 38 -10.51 2.07 -12.69
C ARG A 38 -11.64 1.04 -12.66
N GLN A 39 -11.45 -0.09 -11.98
CA GLN A 39 -12.49 -1.10 -11.84
C GLN A 39 -13.72 -0.54 -11.12
N LEU A 40 -13.52 0.24 -10.07
CA LEU A 40 -14.61 0.91 -9.37
C LEU A 40 -15.37 1.88 -10.28
N ALA A 41 -14.68 2.66 -11.11
CA ALA A 41 -15.32 3.56 -12.07
C ALA A 41 -16.19 2.80 -13.08
N ILE A 42 -15.67 1.70 -13.65
CA ILE A 42 -16.42 0.84 -14.58
C ILE A 42 -17.65 0.23 -13.90
N ILE A 43 -17.49 -0.30 -12.68
CA ILE A 43 -18.59 -0.87 -11.90
C ILE A 43 -19.63 0.21 -11.59
N HIS A 44 -19.19 1.41 -11.23
CA HIS A 44 -20.06 2.54 -10.94
C HIS A 44 -20.90 2.93 -12.15
N GLU A 45 -20.28 3.06 -13.33
CA GLU A 45 -20.99 3.31 -14.59
C GLU A 45 -21.98 2.19 -14.93
N ALA A 46 -21.59 0.92 -14.75
CA ALA A 46 -22.45 -0.22 -15.00
C ALA A 46 -23.66 -0.28 -14.06
N GLN A 47 -23.49 0.03 -12.77
CA GLN A 47 -24.60 0.09 -11.82
C GLN A 47 -25.50 1.29 -12.07
N ARG A 48 -24.95 2.42 -12.53
CA ARG A 48 -25.74 3.58 -12.98
C ARG A 48 -26.63 3.22 -14.18
N ALA A 49 -26.09 2.48 -15.16
CA ALA A 49 -26.86 1.99 -16.30
C ALA A 49 -27.98 1.01 -15.91
N ARG A 50 -27.81 0.28 -14.79
CA ARG A 50 -28.83 -0.61 -14.22
C ARG A 50 -29.91 0.13 -13.41
N GLY A 51 -29.85 1.46 -13.34
CA GLY A 51 -30.83 2.28 -12.62
C GLY A 51 -30.64 2.26 -11.09
N VAL A 52 -29.46 1.87 -10.59
CA VAL A 52 -29.19 1.94 -9.15
C VAL A 52 -29.04 3.40 -8.74
N PRO A 53 -29.82 3.90 -7.75
CA PRO A 53 -29.75 5.28 -7.29
C PRO A 53 -28.48 5.53 -6.47
N LEU A 54 -27.36 5.79 -7.18
CA LEU A 54 -26.05 6.06 -6.57
C LEU A 54 -25.87 7.54 -6.17
N ASP A 55 -26.69 8.44 -6.74
CA ASP A 55 -26.63 9.89 -6.58
C ASP A 55 -27.69 10.45 -5.60
N GLU A 56 -28.52 9.61 -4.99
CA GLU A 56 -29.60 10.02 -4.09
C GLU A 56 -29.12 10.26 -2.63
N GLY A 57 -30.04 10.52 -1.70
CA GLY A 57 -29.73 10.81 -0.29
C GLY A 57 -28.80 9.78 0.37
N TRP A 58 -28.09 10.21 1.42
CA TRP A 58 -27.03 9.41 2.06
C TRP A 58 -27.47 7.99 2.51
N TYR A 59 -28.74 7.82 2.89
CA TYR A 59 -29.35 6.51 3.21
C TYR A 59 -29.44 5.59 1.98
N GLN A 60 -29.87 6.10 0.83
CA GLN A 60 -29.93 5.34 -0.43
C GLN A 60 -28.53 4.91 -0.87
N ARG A 61 -27.54 5.80 -0.73
CA ARG A 61 -26.13 5.56 -1.09
C ARG A 61 -25.53 4.42 -0.25
N LEU A 62 -25.78 4.42 1.07
CA LEU A 62 -25.36 3.32 1.94
C LEU A 62 -26.01 1.99 1.55
N ARG A 63 -27.29 2.00 1.18
CA ARG A 63 -27.99 0.78 0.74
C ARG A 63 -27.49 0.27 -0.61
N ALA A 64 -27.01 1.16 -1.49
CA ALA A 64 -26.43 0.81 -2.78
C ALA A 64 -24.94 0.45 -2.73
N MET A 65 -24.22 0.75 -1.64
CA MET A 65 -22.79 0.43 -1.48
C MET A 65 -22.44 -1.04 -1.73
N PRO A 66 -23.21 -2.04 -1.23
CA PRO A 66 -22.92 -3.45 -1.50
C PRO A 66 -22.89 -3.78 -3.01
N ALA A 67 -23.70 -3.11 -3.83
CA ALA A 67 -23.73 -3.32 -5.27
C ALA A 67 -22.42 -2.91 -5.98
N LEU A 68 -21.60 -2.07 -5.34
CA LEU A 68 -20.26 -1.69 -5.80
C LEU A 68 -19.17 -2.54 -5.14
N ILE A 69 -19.26 -2.74 -3.81
CA ILE A 69 -18.22 -3.40 -3.00
C ILE A 69 -18.11 -4.89 -3.34
N ILE A 70 -19.24 -5.60 -3.49
CA ILE A 70 -19.26 -7.04 -3.78
C ILE A 70 -18.54 -7.35 -5.10
N PRO A 71 -18.90 -6.75 -6.25
CA PRO A 71 -18.21 -7.02 -7.51
C PRO A 71 -16.75 -6.55 -7.50
N LEU A 72 -16.43 -5.43 -6.82
CA LEU A 72 -15.05 -4.97 -6.70
C LEU A 72 -14.20 -5.98 -5.92
N THR A 73 -14.72 -6.50 -4.82
CA THR A 73 -14.01 -7.47 -3.97
C THR A 73 -13.80 -8.78 -4.71
N HIS A 74 -14.82 -9.28 -5.40
CA HIS A 74 -14.71 -10.50 -6.20
C HIS A 74 -13.66 -10.37 -7.31
N ASN A 75 -13.66 -9.24 -8.03
CA ASN A 75 -12.65 -8.95 -9.05
C ASN A 75 -11.24 -8.83 -8.46
N ALA A 76 -11.10 -8.16 -7.32
CA ALA A 76 -9.82 -8.02 -6.64
C ALA A 76 -9.28 -9.37 -6.14
N LEU A 77 -10.15 -10.24 -5.61
CA LEU A 77 -9.77 -11.59 -5.16
C LEU A 77 -9.32 -12.47 -6.33
N ASN A 78 -10.01 -12.43 -7.46
CA ASN A 78 -9.63 -13.18 -8.65
C ASN A 78 -8.27 -12.70 -9.21
N ASP A 79 -8.05 -11.39 -9.33
CA ASP A 79 -6.75 -10.83 -9.75
C ASP A 79 -5.63 -11.19 -8.76
N LEU A 80 -5.92 -11.16 -7.45
CA LEU A 80 -4.95 -11.55 -6.42
C LEU A 80 -4.62 -13.04 -6.48
N ALA A 81 -5.59 -13.91 -6.76
CA ALA A 81 -5.36 -15.35 -6.92
C ALA A 81 -4.43 -15.64 -8.11
N ILE A 82 -4.67 -15.01 -9.26
CA ILE A 82 -3.82 -15.14 -10.46
C ILE A 82 -2.40 -14.63 -10.18
N ARG A 83 -2.26 -13.45 -9.56
CA ARG A 83 -0.95 -12.89 -9.21
C ARG A 83 -0.22 -13.71 -8.15
N GLY A 84 -0.95 -14.23 -7.16
CA GLY A 84 -0.42 -15.12 -6.14
C GLY A 84 0.18 -16.38 -6.76
N ALA A 85 -0.55 -17.04 -7.65
CA ALA A 85 -0.06 -18.19 -8.40
C ALA A 85 1.19 -17.85 -9.23
N ALA A 86 1.19 -16.72 -9.92
CA ALA A 86 2.35 -16.27 -10.70
C ALA A 86 3.58 -15.97 -9.82
N LEU A 87 3.39 -15.41 -8.62
CA LEU A 87 4.46 -15.19 -7.66
C LEU A 87 5.00 -16.51 -7.10
N ASP A 88 4.13 -17.48 -6.85
CA ASP A 88 4.50 -18.80 -6.35
C ASP A 88 5.30 -19.59 -7.39
N MET A 89 4.88 -19.55 -8.67
CA MET A 89 5.66 -20.08 -9.80
C MET A 89 7.04 -19.44 -9.93
N ARG A 90 7.20 -18.19 -9.49
CA ARG A 90 8.49 -17.47 -9.46
C ARG A 90 9.26 -17.67 -8.16
N ALA A 91 8.89 -18.65 -7.35
CA ALA A 91 9.55 -18.97 -6.08
C ALA A 91 9.66 -17.76 -5.14
N PHE A 92 8.68 -16.85 -5.16
CA PHE A 92 8.78 -15.55 -4.49
C PHE A 92 9.04 -15.66 -2.98
N ARG A 93 8.55 -16.74 -2.33
CA ARG A 93 8.68 -16.97 -0.88
C ARG A 93 9.89 -17.84 -0.48
N ILE A 94 10.63 -18.42 -1.43
CA ILE A 94 11.70 -19.39 -1.11
C ILE A 94 12.90 -18.72 -0.44
N HIS A 95 13.22 -17.47 -0.80
CA HIS A 95 14.41 -16.77 -0.31
C HIS A 95 14.03 -15.64 0.66
N ASN A 96 14.57 -15.70 1.89
CA ASN A 96 14.31 -14.70 2.93
C ASN A 96 15.03 -13.36 2.67
N ARG A 97 16.16 -13.38 1.94
CA ARG A 97 16.89 -12.16 1.52
C ARG A 97 16.90 -12.07 0.00
N ARG A 98 16.32 -11.00 -0.53
CA ARG A 98 16.33 -10.70 -1.97
C ARG A 98 17.32 -9.58 -2.27
N THR A 99 18.02 -9.71 -3.39
CA THR A 99 18.76 -8.61 -3.99
C THR A 99 17.77 -7.67 -4.68
N THR A 100 17.66 -6.44 -4.20
CA THR A 100 16.83 -5.42 -4.85
C THR A 100 17.63 -4.74 -5.95
N LEU A 101 17.21 -4.90 -7.20
CA LEU A 101 17.89 -4.31 -8.36
C LEU A 101 17.88 -2.76 -8.34
N TRP A 102 16.87 -2.17 -7.71
CA TRP A 102 16.65 -0.72 -7.64
C TRP A 102 16.43 -0.26 -6.19
N ALA A 103 17.42 -0.47 -5.34
CA ALA A 103 17.42 0.09 -3.99
C ALA A 103 17.49 1.64 -4.07
N PRO A 104 16.66 2.39 -3.34
CA PRO A 104 16.83 3.83 -3.23
C PRO A 104 18.21 4.15 -2.66
N ALA A 105 18.98 4.99 -3.34
CA ALA A 105 20.29 5.41 -2.85
C ALA A 105 20.12 6.20 -1.53
N ASP A 106 20.72 5.69 -0.47
CA ASP A 106 20.79 6.36 0.83
C ASP A 106 21.99 7.33 0.80
N SER A 107 21.71 8.62 0.70
CA SER A 107 22.77 9.65 0.69
C SER A 107 23.43 9.77 2.07
N PRO A 108 24.74 10.05 2.17
CA PRO A 108 25.41 10.28 3.45
C PRO A 108 24.71 11.37 4.28
N LEU A 109 24.15 12.40 3.63
CA LEU A 109 23.40 13.47 4.29
C LEU A 109 22.10 12.94 4.95
N GLN A 110 21.40 12.01 4.30
CA GLN A 110 20.21 11.35 4.86
C GLN A 110 20.58 10.46 6.06
N ARG A 111 21.75 9.82 6.01
CA ARG A 111 22.25 9.02 7.13
C ARG A 111 22.54 9.90 8.36
N VAL A 112 23.24 11.02 8.17
CA VAL A 112 23.53 11.99 9.24
C VAL A 112 22.25 12.57 9.82
N ALA A 113 21.31 13.02 8.98
CA ALA A 113 20.03 13.57 9.43
C ALA A 113 19.25 12.55 10.29
N ARG A 114 19.18 11.29 9.85
CA ARG A 114 18.50 10.21 10.59
C ARG A 114 19.10 9.95 11.97
N TYR A 115 20.43 9.89 12.08
CA TYR A 115 21.08 9.71 13.39
C TYR A 115 20.90 10.95 14.28
N THR A 116 20.94 12.14 13.70
CA THR A 116 20.68 13.39 14.43
C THR A 116 19.27 13.42 15.01
N MET A 117 18.25 13.02 14.24
CA MET A 117 16.87 12.93 14.74
C MET A 117 16.69 11.93 15.88
N ILE A 118 17.33 10.75 15.79
CA ILE A 118 17.27 9.74 16.85
C ILE A 118 17.94 10.27 18.12
N LEU A 119 19.09 10.94 17.99
CA LEU A 119 19.78 11.57 19.11
C LEU A 119 18.88 12.59 19.80
N LEU A 120 18.24 13.47 19.03
CA LEU A 120 17.32 14.48 19.54
C LEU A 120 16.14 13.85 20.30
N MET A 121 15.50 12.81 19.74
CA MET A 121 14.43 12.08 20.41
C MET A 121 14.87 11.50 21.76
N LEU A 122 16.07 10.90 21.82
CA LEU A 122 16.60 10.34 23.08
C LEU A 122 16.92 11.44 24.10
N THR A 123 17.45 12.58 23.65
CA THR A 123 17.74 13.71 24.54
C THR A 123 16.48 14.34 25.10
N GLU A 124 15.43 14.52 24.29
CA GLU A 124 14.14 15.04 24.75
C GLU A 124 13.49 14.08 25.74
N PHE A 125 13.50 12.78 25.44
CA PHE A 125 12.95 11.76 26.32
C PHE A 125 13.70 11.67 27.66
N GLY A 126 15.04 11.73 27.62
CA GLY A 126 15.87 11.76 28.81
C GLY A 126 15.66 13.02 29.65
N ALA A 127 15.56 14.18 29.01
CA ALA A 127 15.26 15.45 29.68
C ALA A 127 13.85 15.42 30.33
N TRP A 128 12.85 14.86 29.65
CA TRP A 128 11.50 14.71 30.20
C TRP A 128 11.46 13.81 31.43
N ILE A 129 12.19 12.68 31.40
CA ILE A 129 12.32 11.78 32.56
C ILE A 129 13.01 12.47 33.73
N TRP A 130 14.00 13.33 33.48
CA TRP A 130 14.78 13.96 34.53
C TRP A 130 14.11 15.21 35.14
N LEU A 131 13.24 15.89 34.38
CA LEU A 131 12.44 17.03 34.83
C LEU A 131 11.10 16.65 35.50
N ARG A 132 10.74 15.36 35.53
CA ARG A 132 9.51 14.83 36.13
C ARG A 132 9.78 14.12 37.44
#